data_AF-A0A7Y2H211-F1
#
_entry.id   AF-A0A7Y2H211-F1
#
_cell.length_a   1.000
_cell.length_b   1.000
_cell.length_c   1.000
_cell.angle_alpha   90.00
_cell.angle_beta   90.00
_cell.angle_gamma   90.00
#
_symmetry.space_group_name_H-M   'P 1'
#
loop_
_entity.id
_entity.type
_entity.pdbx_description
1 polymer ?
#
loop_
_entity_poly.entity_id
_entity_poly.type
_entity_poly.pdbx_seq_one_letter_code
_entity_poly.pdbx_strand_id
1 'polypeptide(L)'
;MPNPYQRYLSLAGIDSSGLSDEELRSLARKILERKIHGISFSPYREGQSPGTILGATQIRERMSILKPYVKWIRSFSCTDGNELIPGIAAENGLKTMVGVWLDGDRDRNELEVANAIKVAQAGHAGILAGGNEVLLRDVLSAEELLAYIRRVKEAAPDVPVGYVDAYFKFVDYPQ
;
A
#
# COMPACT_ATOMS: atom_id res chain seq x y z
N MET A 1 32.27 -3.61 -17.32
CA MET A 1 31.85 -3.91 -15.93
C MET A 1 31.41 -2.60 -15.29
N PRO A 2 30.28 -2.52 -14.57
CA PRO A 2 29.85 -1.28 -13.92
C PRO A 2 30.81 -0.89 -12.79
N ASN A 3 31.12 0.40 -12.67
CA ASN A 3 32.05 0.94 -11.68
C ASN A 3 31.45 0.85 -10.26
N PRO A 4 32.08 0.16 -9.29
CA PRO A 4 31.58 0.00 -7.93
C PRO A 4 31.57 1.31 -7.11
N TYR A 5 32.18 2.40 -7.62
CA TYR A 5 32.23 3.71 -6.98
C TYR A 5 31.20 4.71 -7.50
N GLN A 6 30.30 4.30 -8.40
CA GLN A 6 29.21 5.17 -8.83
C GLN A 6 28.16 5.25 -7.72
N ARG A 7 28.43 6.06 -6.69
CA ARG A 7 27.51 6.35 -5.59
C ARG A 7 26.20 6.85 -6.21
N TYR A 8 25.15 6.07 -6.00
CA TYR A 8 23.79 6.49 -6.26
C TYR A 8 23.46 7.68 -5.35
N LEU A 9 23.55 8.90 -5.89
CA LEU A 9 23.08 10.10 -5.21
C LEU A 9 21.54 10.12 -5.29
N SER A 10 20.88 9.26 -4.51
CA SER A 10 19.41 9.11 -4.53
C SER A 10 18.64 10.40 -4.27
N LEU A 11 19.29 11.39 -3.65
CA LEU A 11 18.73 12.69 -3.32
C LEU A 11 18.96 13.78 -4.39
N ALA A 12 19.89 13.58 -5.33
CA ALA A 12 20.24 14.60 -6.32
C ALA A 12 19.30 14.64 -7.54
N GLY A 13 18.32 13.72 -7.61
CA GLY A 13 17.45 13.56 -8.77
C GLY A 13 18.21 13.11 -10.03
N ILE A 14 17.50 12.97 -11.14
CA ILE A 14 18.08 12.77 -12.47
C ILE A 14 17.80 14.04 -13.25
N ASP A 15 18.84 14.76 -13.68
CA ASP A 15 18.65 15.87 -14.62
C ASP A 15 18.26 15.30 -15.99
N SER A 16 17.03 15.59 -16.39
CA SER A 16 16.44 15.11 -17.64
C SER A 16 16.15 16.23 -18.64
N SER A 17 16.59 17.46 -18.35
CA SER A 17 16.22 18.67 -19.11
C SER A 17 16.72 18.67 -20.56
N GLY A 18 17.82 17.97 -20.84
CA GLY A 18 18.43 17.84 -22.18
C GLY A 18 18.14 16.54 -22.92
N LEU A 19 17.26 15.67 -22.38
CA LEU A 19 17.01 14.36 -22.98
C LEU A 19 15.88 14.42 -24.03
N SER A 20 16.09 13.72 -25.15
CA SER A 20 15.04 13.45 -26.13
C SER A 20 13.99 12.47 -25.59
N ASP A 21 12.83 12.41 -26.25
CA ASP A 21 11.77 11.44 -25.93
C ASP A 21 12.26 9.98 -25.93
N GLU A 22 13.15 9.62 -26.84
CA GLU A 22 13.72 8.27 -26.91
C GLU A 22 14.62 7.99 -25.70
N GLU A 23 15.45 8.95 -25.32
CA GLU A 23 16.31 8.85 -24.14
C GLU A 23 15.51 8.81 -22.84
N LEU A 24 14.43 9.62 -22.74
CA LEU A 24 13.50 9.58 -21.62
C LEU A 24 12.81 8.22 -21.50
N ARG A 25 12.36 7.63 -22.62
CA ARG A 25 11.78 6.27 -22.63
C ARG A 25 12.81 5.22 -22.22
N SER A 26 14.04 5.32 -22.70
CA SER A 26 15.13 4.41 -22.33
C SER A 26 15.47 4.53 -20.84
N LEU A 27 15.52 5.76 -20.32
CA LEU A 27 15.77 6.03 -18.90
C LEU A 27 14.64 5.47 -18.02
N ALA A 28 13.38 5.67 -18.41
CA ALA A 28 12.22 5.15 -17.70
C ALA A 28 12.26 3.61 -17.60
N ARG A 29 12.56 2.90 -18.71
CA ARG A 29 12.78 1.44 -18.68
C ARG A 29 13.93 1.06 -17.74
N LYS A 30 15.04 1.79 -17.85
CA LYS A 30 16.18 1.88 -16.91
C LYS A 30 15.76 1.73 -15.44
N ILE A 31 14.83 2.59 -15.05
CA ILE A 31 14.36 2.74 -13.68
C ILE A 31 13.42 1.59 -13.31
N LEU A 32 12.48 1.24 -14.19
CA LEU A 32 11.51 0.17 -13.96
C LEU A 32 12.17 -1.21 -13.82
N GLU A 33 13.18 -1.51 -14.64
CA GLU A 33 13.94 -2.77 -14.59
C GLU A 33 14.71 -2.95 -13.28
N ARG A 34 15.07 -1.86 -12.60
CA ARG A 34 15.68 -1.89 -11.26
C ARG A 34 14.69 -2.21 -10.14
N LYS A 35 13.41 -2.27 -10.49
CA LYS A 35 12.24 -2.43 -9.63
C LYS A 35 12.07 -1.32 -8.59
N ILE A 36 10.88 -0.72 -8.57
CA ILE A 36 10.45 0.20 -7.53
C ILE A 36 10.30 -0.58 -6.22
N HIS A 37 10.71 0.03 -5.10
CA HIS A 37 10.59 -0.61 -3.79
C HIS A 37 9.14 -1.00 -3.48
N GLY A 38 8.22 -0.03 -3.53
CA GLY A 38 6.79 -0.26 -3.36
C GLY A 38 5.97 0.74 -4.17
N ILE A 39 4.76 0.33 -4.55
CA ILE A 39 3.80 1.17 -5.27
C ILE A 39 2.41 1.04 -4.65
N SER A 40 1.67 2.15 -4.60
CA SER A 40 0.24 2.11 -4.30
C SER A 40 -0.50 1.37 -5.42
N PHE A 41 -1.33 0.38 -5.06
CA PHE A 41 -2.02 -0.48 -6.00
C PHE A 41 -3.53 -0.45 -5.78
N SER A 42 -4.24 0.03 -6.81
CA SER A 42 -5.69 -0.03 -6.89
C SER A 42 -6.07 -0.70 -8.21
N PRO A 43 -6.76 -1.85 -8.19
CA PRO A 43 -7.03 -2.64 -9.40
C PRO A 43 -8.23 -2.12 -10.21
N TYR A 44 -8.75 -0.92 -9.92
CA TYR A 44 -9.91 -0.36 -10.58
C TYR A 44 -9.69 -0.17 -12.10
N ARG A 45 -10.78 -0.28 -12.85
CA ARG A 45 -10.88 0.01 -14.28
C ARG A 45 -11.62 1.30 -14.52
N GLU A 46 -11.61 1.75 -15.76
CA GLU A 46 -12.45 2.86 -16.19
C GLU A 46 -13.90 2.63 -15.75
N GLY A 47 -14.50 3.66 -15.14
CA GLY A 47 -15.84 3.59 -14.56
C GLY A 47 -15.94 2.94 -13.17
N GLN A 48 -14.85 2.44 -12.59
CA GLN A 48 -14.84 1.88 -11.23
C GLN A 48 -14.18 2.84 -10.22
N SER A 49 -14.59 2.73 -8.96
CA SER A 49 -14.18 3.58 -7.85
C SER A 49 -14.18 2.81 -6.53
N PRO A 50 -13.64 3.39 -5.43
CA PRO A 50 -13.85 2.84 -4.09
C PRO A 50 -15.32 2.49 -3.83
N GLY A 51 -15.57 1.32 -3.24
CA GLY A 51 -16.90 0.73 -3.08
C GLY A 51 -17.36 -0.18 -4.23
N THR A 52 -16.64 -0.23 -5.36
CA THR A 52 -16.88 -1.23 -6.40
C THR A 52 -16.34 -2.60 -5.95
N ILE A 53 -17.16 -3.66 -6.07
CA ILE A 53 -16.74 -5.03 -5.76
C ILE A 53 -15.70 -5.52 -6.78
N LEU A 54 -14.52 -5.89 -6.27
CA LEU A 54 -13.40 -6.39 -7.06
C LEU A 54 -13.39 -7.92 -7.13
N GLY A 55 -13.13 -8.44 -8.33
CA GLY A 55 -12.93 -9.86 -8.56
C GLY A 55 -11.46 -10.26 -8.65
N ALA A 56 -11.13 -11.49 -8.22
CA ALA A 56 -9.76 -12.02 -8.27
C ALA A 56 -9.13 -11.97 -9.67
N THR A 57 -9.91 -12.24 -10.72
CA THR A 57 -9.44 -12.17 -12.12
C THR A 57 -8.95 -10.78 -12.47
N GLN A 58 -9.74 -9.75 -12.16
CA GLN A 58 -9.36 -8.35 -12.40
C GLN A 58 -8.09 -7.96 -11.62
N ILE A 59 -8.00 -8.38 -10.36
CA ILE A 59 -6.83 -8.11 -9.52
C ILE A 59 -5.57 -8.73 -10.13
N ARG A 60 -5.63 -10.02 -10.53
CA ARG A 60 -4.51 -10.72 -11.19
C ARG A 60 -4.09 -10.04 -12.48
N GLU A 61 -5.03 -9.68 -13.34
CA GLU A 61 -4.75 -8.99 -14.60
C GLU A 61 -4.01 -7.67 -14.35
N ARG A 62 -4.50 -6.83 -13.43
CA ARG A 62 -3.86 -5.55 -13.08
C ARG A 62 -2.49 -5.74 -12.43
N MET A 63 -2.35 -6.75 -11.58
CA MET A 63 -1.10 -7.03 -10.88
C MET A 63 -0.01 -7.57 -11.81
N SER A 64 -0.40 -8.33 -12.85
CA SER A 64 0.55 -8.87 -13.83
C SER A 64 1.34 -7.78 -14.56
N ILE A 65 0.74 -6.61 -14.76
CA ILE A 65 1.38 -5.42 -15.36
C ILE A 65 2.51 -4.90 -14.46
N LEU A 66 2.31 -4.91 -13.14
CA LEU A 66 3.23 -4.30 -12.17
C LEU A 66 4.31 -5.27 -11.68
N LYS A 67 3.98 -6.56 -11.59
CA LYS A 67 4.86 -7.62 -11.05
C LYS A 67 6.32 -7.56 -11.53
N PRO A 68 6.64 -7.30 -12.81
CA PRO A 68 8.03 -7.25 -13.26
C PRO A 68 8.83 -6.08 -12.66
N TYR A 69 8.15 -5.03 -12.20
CA TYR A 69 8.73 -3.72 -11.92
C TYR A 69 8.65 -3.29 -10.46
N VAL A 70 8.10 -4.12 -9.56
CA VAL A 70 7.94 -3.76 -8.14
C VAL A 70 8.34 -4.90 -7.22
N LYS A 71 8.67 -4.56 -5.96
CA LYS A 71 8.92 -5.55 -4.89
C LYS A 71 7.78 -5.59 -3.88
N TRP A 72 7.15 -4.44 -3.63
CA TRP A 72 6.00 -4.28 -2.74
C TRP A 72 4.83 -3.63 -3.45
N ILE A 73 3.64 -3.93 -2.95
CA ILE A 73 2.44 -3.14 -3.21
C ILE A 73 1.82 -2.65 -1.91
N ARG A 74 1.10 -1.53 -1.97
CA ARG A 74 0.22 -1.04 -0.91
C ARG A 74 -1.23 -1.12 -1.37
N SER A 75 -2.08 -1.81 -0.62
CA SER A 75 -3.55 -1.73 -0.75
C SER A 75 -4.12 -0.78 0.33
N PHE A 76 -5.39 -0.40 0.19
CA PHE A 76 -5.99 0.66 1.01
C PHE A 76 -7.15 0.20 1.88
N SER A 77 -7.72 -0.97 1.61
CA SER A 77 -8.92 -1.52 2.25
C SER A 77 -8.80 -3.06 2.31
N CYS A 78 -9.60 -3.66 3.17
CA CYS A 78 -9.82 -5.09 3.33
C CYS A 78 -11.31 -5.45 3.12
N THR A 79 -12.07 -4.65 2.38
CA THR A 79 -13.45 -4.97 1.97
C THR A 79 -13.61 -4.83 0.45
N ASP A 80 -14.79 -5.21 -0.03
CA ASP A 80 -15.18 -5.09 -1.45
C ASP A 80 -14.22 -5.82 -2.40
N GLY A 81 -13.62 -6.93 -1.95
CA GLY A 81 -12.65 -7.72 -2.70
C GLY A 81 -11.21 -7.23 -2.58
N ASN A 82 -10.95 -6.11 -1.90
CA ASN A 82 -9.58 -5.66 -1.64
C ASN A 82 -8.80 -6.64 -0.74
N GLU A 83 -9.49 -7.38 0.13
CA GLU A 83 -8.92 -8.44 0.97
C GLU A 83 -8.29 -9.59 0.17
N LEU A 84 -8.62 -9.73 -1.13
CA LEU A 84 -8.01 -10.72 -2.03
C LEU A 84 -6.64 -10.26 -2.55
N ILE A 85 -6.38 -8.96 -2.57
CA ILE A 85 -5.15 -8.38 -3.13
C ILE A 85 -3.89 -8.96 -2.47
N PRO A 86 -3.80 -9.06 -1.13
CA PRO A 86 -2.55 -9.46 -0.50
C PRO A 86 -2.21 -10.93 -0.76
N GLY A 87 -3.21 -11.82 -0.78
CA GLY A 87 -3.02 -13.23 -1.17
C GLY A 87 -2.55 -13.37 -2.62
N ILE A 88 -3.19 -12.65 -3.55
CA ILE A 88 -2.78 -12.64 -4.96
C ILE A 88 -1.36 -12.04 -5.14
N ALA A 89 -0.99 -11.05 -4.33
CA ALA A 89 0.36 -10.51 -4.33
C ALA A 89 1.40 -11.52 -3.86
N ALA A 90 1.09 -12.28 -2.80
CA ALA A 90 1.94 -13.36 -2.30
C ALA A 90 2.13 -14.48 -3.36
N GLU A 91 1.07 -14.89 -4.07
CA GLU A 91 1.15 -15.82 -5.22
C GLU A 91 2.16 -15.34 -6.30
N ASN A 92 2.37 -14.02 -6.39
CA ASN A 92 3.25 -13.39 -7.37
C ASN A 92 4.63 -13.01 -6.82
N GLY A 93 4.95 -13.40 -5.57
CA GLY A 93 6.22 -13.10 -4.92
C GLY A 93 6.38 -11.63 -4.53
N LEU A 94 5.27 -10.89 -4.44
CA LEU A 94 5.25 -9.49 -4.00
C LEU A 94 4.98 -9.43 -2.50
N LYS A 95 5.62 -8.47 -1.84
CA LYS A 95 5.33 -8.12 -0.44
C LYS A 95 4.23 -7.07 -0.37
N THR A 96 3.57 -6.96 0.78
CA THR A 96 2.32 -6.19 0.92
C THR A 96 2.34 -5.28 2.13
N MET A 97 1.96 -4.03 1.93
CA MET A 97 1.47 -3.14 2.98
C MET A 97 -0.04 -3.06 2.85
N VAL A 98 -0.76 -3.66 3.79
CA VAL A 98 -2.21 -3.84 3.72
C VAL A 98 -2.89 -2.73 4.51
N GLY A 99 -3.65 -1.89 3.81
CA GLY A 99 -4.45 -0.83 4.42
C GLY A 99 -5.73 -1.36 5.06
N VAL A 100 -6.04 -0.83 6.24
CA VAL A 100 -7.33 -0.96 6.92
C VAL A 100 -8.03 0.39 6.77
N TRP A 101 -9.10 0.45 5.99
CA TRP A 101 -9.78 1.72 5.75
C TRP A 101 -10.71 2.03 6.93
N LEU A 102 -10.36 3.03 7.74
CA LEU A 102 -11.19 3.47 8.86
C LEU A 102 -11.87 4.79 8.52
N ASP A 103 -13.18 4.89 8.74
CA ASP A 103 -13.95 6.11 8.54
C ASP A 103 -15.08 6.27 9.59
N GLY A 104 -16.06 7.14 9.31
CA GLY A 104 -17.15 7.42 10.25
C GLY A 104 -18.17 6.29 10.40
N ASP A 105 -18.14 5.29 9.52
CA ASP A 105 -19.01 4.11 9.60
C ASP A 105 -18.33 3.03 10.47
N ARG A 106 -18.76 2.94 11.74
CA ARG A 106 -18.18 1.99 12.69
C ARG A 106 -18.45 0.54 12.29
N ASP A 107 -19.60 0.24 11.72
CA ASP A 107 -19.93 -1.13 11.31
C ASP A 107 -19.03 -1.57 10.15
N ARG A 108 -18.76 -0.66 9.21
CA ARG A 108 -17.80 -0.89 8.14
C ARG A 108 -16.36 -1.05 8.66
N ASN A 109 -15.97 -0.25 9.64
CA ASN A 109 -14.64 -0.36 10.27
C ASN A 109 -14.43 -1.74 10.91
N GLU A 110 -15.47 -2.32 11.54
CA GLU A 110 -15.39 -3.67 12.10
C GLU A 110 -15.13 -4.74 11.02
N LEU A 111 -15.76 -4.60 9.84
CA LEU A 111 -15.51 -5.49 8.70
C LEU A 111 -14.07 -5.36 8.19
N GLU A 112 -13.60 -4.13 8.05
CA GLU A 112 -12.23 -3.79 7.64
C GLU A 112 -11.20 -4.43 8.59
N VAL A 113 -11.37 -4.24 9.89
CA VAL A 113 -10.49 -4.80 10.92
C VAL A 113 -10.52 -6.33 10.92
N ALA A 114 -11.72 -6.93 10.89
CA ALA A 114 -11.85 -8.38 10.89
C ALA A 114 -11.19 -9.03 9.67
N ASN A 115 -11.33 -8.44 8.49
CA ASN A 115 -10.72 -8.95 7.27
C ASN A 115 -9.20 -8.71 7.24
N ALA A 116 -8.72 -7.57 7.74
CA ALA A 116 -7.29 -7.30 7.87
C ALA A 116 -6.59 -8.33 8.77
N ILE A 117 -7.23 -8.71 9.88
CA ILE A 117 -6.75 -9.78 10.77
C ILE A 117 -6.68 -11.12 10.02
N LYS A 118 -7.72 -11.50 9.27
CA LYS A 118 -7.70 -12.74 8.46
C LYS A 118 -6.56 -12.74 7.44
N VAL A 119 -6.34 -11.62 6.74
CA VAL A 119 -5.25 -11.46 5.78
C VAL A 119 -3.88 -11.65 6.47
N ALA A 120 -3.71 -11.06 7.65
CA ALA A 120 -2.48 -11.19 8.42
C ALA A 120 -2.25 -12.61 8.93
N GLN A 121 -3.28 -13.26 9.48
CA GLN A 121 -3.22 -14.64 9.96
C GLN A 121 -2.98 -15.64 8.82
N ALA A 122 -3.41 -15.34 7.60
CA ALA A 122 -3.07 -16.11 6.40
C ALA A 122 -1.60 -15.93 5.93
N GLY A 123 -0.82 -15.06 6.59
CA GLY A 123 0.57 -14.77 6.23
C GLY A 123 0.69 -13.90 4.98
N HIS A 124 -0.36 -13.15 4.63
CA HIS A 124 -0.41 -12.34 3.41
C HIS A 124 -0.17 -10.85 3.64
N ALA A 125 0.04 -10.41 4.88
CA ALA A 125 0.41 -9.04 5.22
C ALA A 125 1.88 -8.94 5.65
N GLY A 126 2.68 -8.16 4.94
CA GLY A 126 4.03 -7.80 5.38
C GLY A 126 4.03 -6.65 6.40
N ILE A 127 3.10 -5.71 6.24
CA ILE A 127 2.81 -4.60 7.17
C ILE A 127 1.30 -4.37 7.13
N LEU A 128 0.70 -4.03 8.27
CA LEU A 128 -0.67 -3.51 8.36
C LEU A 128 -0.64 -2.00 8.61
N ALA A 129 -1.43 -1.25 7.84
CA ALA A 129 -1.64 0.17 8.01
C ALA A 129 -3.05 0.42 8.57
N GLY A 130 -3.16 0.57 9.89
CA GLY A 130 -4.40 0.75 10.63
C GLY A 130 -5.00 2.14 10.47
N GLY A 131 -5.49 2.46 9.27
CA GLY A 131 -6.05 3.76 8.91
C GLY A 131 -5.25 4.51 7.84
N ASN A 132 -5.95 5.38 7.11
CA ASN A 132 -5.36 6.31 6.15
C ASN A 132 -5.96 7.69 6.36
N GLU A 133 -5.15 8.64 6.82
CA GLU A 133 -5.52 10.05 6.98
C GLU A 133 -6.80 10.23 7.81
N VAL A 134 -6.99 9.40 8.83
CA VAL A 134 -8.18 9.40 9.69
C VAL A 134 -8.26 10.71 10.48
N LEU A 135 -7.15 11.17 11.05
CA LEU A 135 -7.08 12.42 11.82
C LEU A 135 -7.10 13.65 10.91
N LEU A 136 -6.58 13.54 9.67
CA LEU A 136 -6.72 14.59 8.66
C LEU A 136 -8.16 14.74 8.18
N ARG A 137 -8.86 13.62 7.98
CA ARG A 137 -10.28 13.61 7.56
C ARG A 137 -11.25 13.88 8.71
N ASP A 138 -10.79 13.91 9.95
CA ASP A 138 -11.58 14.16 11.15
C ASP A 138 -12.79 13.21 11.29
N VAL A 139 -12.58 11.94 10.89
CA VAL A 139 -13.67 10.92 10.84
C VAL A 139 -13.75 10.06 12.11
N LEU A 140 -12.68 10.00 12.89
CA LEU A 140 -12.61 9.34 14.20
C LEU A 140 -11.75 10.19 15.15
N SER A 141 -12.04 10.10 16.45
CA SER A 141 -11.14 10.59 17.48
C SER A 141 -9.82 9.81 17.50
N ALA A 142 -8.77 10.41 18.08
CA ALA A 142 -7.48 9.74 18.26
C ALA A 142 -7.61 8.49 19.15
N GLU A 143 -8.46 8.54 20.16
CA GLU A 143 -8.76 7.42 21.05
C GLU A 143 -9.43 6.26 20.31
N GLU A 144 -10.44 6.54 19.48
CA GLU A 144 -11.08 5.53 18.63
C GLU A 144 -10.10 4.89 17.64
N LEU A 145 -9.28 5.72 16.97
CA LEU A 145 -8.25 5.24 16.05
C LEU A 145 -7.25 4.31 16.76
N LEU A 146 -6.72 4.73 17.91
CA LEU A 146 -5.80 3.92 18.70
C LEU A 146 -6.44 2.61 19.18
N ALA A 147 -7.73 2.61 19.51
CA ALA A 147 -8.44 1.39 19.88
C ALA A 147 -8.45 0.37 18.73
N TYR A 148 -8.74 0.81 17.49
CA TYR A 148 -8.68 -0.07 16.32
C TYR A 148 -7.25 -0.57 16.05
N ILE A 149 -6.25 0.30 16.07
CA ILE A 149 -4.84 -0.07 15.84
C ILE A 149 -4.38 -1.12 16.87
N ARG A 150 -4.71 -0.93 18.15
CA ARG A 150 -4.36 -1.87 19.23
C ARG A 150 -4.99 -3.24 19.01
N ARG A 151 -6.28 -3.29 18.67
CA ARG A 151 -6.98 -4.54 18.37
C ARG A 151 -6.34 -5.32 17.22
N VAL A 152 -5.97 -4.62 16.14
CA VAL A 152 -5.28 -5.24 14.99
C VAL A 152 -3.91 -5.78 15.42
N LYS A 153 -3.15 -5.02 16.21
CA LYS A 153 -1.83 -5.40 16.72
C LYS A 153 -1.87 -6.61 17.66
N GLU A 154 -2.89 -6.67 18.53
CA GLU A 154 -3.10 -7.79 19.45
C GLU A 154 -3.47 -9.08 18.70
N ALA A 155 -4.28 -8.98 17.64
CA ALA A 155 -4.74 -10.12 16.86
C ALA A 155 -3.72 -10.61 15.81
N ALA A 156 -2.72 -9.79 15.46
CA ALA A 156 -1.66 -10.10 14.51
C ALA A 156 -0.26 -9.75 15.07
N PRO A 157 0.20 -10.41 16.16
CA PRO A 157 1.40 -10.02 16.88
C PRO A 157 2.70 -10.11 16.07
N ASP A 158 2.72 -10.96 15.04
CA ASP A 158 3.90 -11.18 14.17
C ASP A 158 3.98 -10.21 12.98
N VAL A 159 2.97 -9.36 12.78
CA VAL A 159 2.90 -8.40 11.67
C VAL A 159 3.09 -6.98 12.20
N PRO A 160 4.07 -6.21 11.69
CA PRO A 160 4.21 -4.80 12.02
C PRO A 160 2.93 -4.02 11.69
N VAL A 161 2.38 -3.31 12.66
CA VAL A 161 1.22 -2.43 12.50
C VAL A 161 1.66 -0.97 12.64
N GLY A 162 1.31 -0.14 11.66
CA GLY A 162 1.54 1.30 11.66
C GLY A 162 0.28 2.09 11.28
N TYR A 163 0.41 3.41 11.25
CA TYR A 163 -0.64 4.34 10.86
C TYR A 163 -0.10 5.29 9.79
N VAL A 164 -0.95 5.70 8.83
CA VAL A 164 -0.56 6.60 7.74
C VAL A 164 -1.41 7.86 7.80
N ASP A 165 -0.74 9.02 7.85
CA ASP A 165 -1.39 10.33 7.87
C ASP A 165 -0.43 11.41 7.30
N ALA A 166 -0.92 12.65 7.22
CA ALA A 166 -0.11 13.82 6.98
C ALA A 166 0.93 14.01 8.11
N TYR A 167 2.14 14.42 7.73
CA TYR A 167 3.29 14.49 8.64
C TYR A 167 3.02 15.30 9.92
N PHE A 168 2.26 16.39 9.85
CA PHE A 168 1.99 17.26 11.01
C PHE A 168 1.00 16.65 12.00
N LYS A 169 0.16 15.70 11.57
CA LYS A 169 -0.75 15.00 12.50
C LYS A 169 0.01 14.15 13.52
N PHE A 170 1.21 13.69 13.19
CA PHE A 170 2.08 13.01 14.15
C PHE A 170 2.75 13.97 15.15
N VAL A 171 2.77 15.27 14.86
CA VAL A 171 3.21 16.31 15.82
C VAL A 171 2.05 16.69 16.73
N ASP A 172 0.85 16.84 16.18
CA ASP A 172 -0.37 17.19 16.92
C ASP A 172 -0.85 16.03 17.83
N TYR A 173 -0.64 14.78 17.39
CA TYR A 173 -1.05 13.54 18.07
C TYR A 173 0.14 12.57 18.21
N PRO A 174 1.10 12.83 19.12
CA PRO A 174 2.32 12.04 19.27
C PRO A 174 2.14 10.68 20.00
N GLN A 175 0.96 10.41 20.55
CA GLN A 175 0.63 9.23 21.38
C GLN A 175 0.45 7.91 20.62
#